data_AF-A0A7C3BQS9-F1
#
_entry.id   AF-A0A7C3BQS9-F1
#
_cell.length_a   1.000
_cell.length_b   1.000
_cell.length_c   1.000
_cell.angle_alpha   90.00
_cell.angle_beta   90.00
_cell.angle_gamma   90.00
#
_symmetry.space_group_name_H-M   'P 1'
#
loop_
_entity.id
_entity.type
_entity.pdbx_description
1 polymer ?
#
loop_
_entity_poly.entity_id
_entity_poly.type
_entity_poly.pdbx_seq_one_letter_code
_entity_poly.pdbx_strand_id
1 'polypeptide(L)'
;MTGLLIGTAGTPHSAQLQSTIGGIERVAELGLGCMELEFVQRVSMGEKTAGKVAEAAVRTGIKLTAHAPYYINLNAREPEKVKASQERLLKAARIGALCGAVSVAFHAAFYMGDSPEQTYEVVKRHLAEVLEELDAEGNHIWIRP
;
A
#
# COMPACT_ATOMS: atom_id res chain seq x y z
N MET A 1 19.08 -11.35 2.22
CA MET A 1 18.73 -11.65 3.62
C MET A 1 17.49 -12.52 3.61
N THR A 2 17.63 -13.76 4.06
CA THR A 2 16.54 -14.71 4.33
C THR A 2 16.31 -14.69 5.84
N GLY A 3 15.25 -14.01 6.29
CA GLY A 3 14.93 -13.85 7.71
C GLY A 3 13.72 -12.96 7.95
N LEU A 4 13.12 -13.04 9.15
CA LEU A 4 12.04 -12.16 9.59
C LEU A 4 12.56 -10.73 9.72
N LEU A 5 11.87 -9.76 9.10
CA LEU A 5 12.16 -8.34 9.24
C LEU A 5 11.17 -7.70 10.21
N ILE A 6 11.69 -6.86 11.10
CA ILE A 6 10.91 -6.07 12.04
C ILE A 6 11.01 -4.61 11.62
N GLY A 7 9.90 -3.88 11.72
CA GLY A 7 9.76 -2.53 11.19
C GLY A 7 8.58 -1.78 11.77
N THR A 8 8.46 -0.50 11.40
CA THR A 8 7.37 0.36 11.84
C THR A 8 6.33 0.54 10.74
N ALA A 9 5.07 0.75 11.13
CA ALA A 9 4.10 1.42 10.29
C ALA A 9 4.41 2.92 10.31
N GLY A 10 4.69 3.48 9.12
CA GLY A 10 4.99 4.89 8.98
C GLY A 10 6.34 5.33 9.52
N THR A 11 6.49 6.66 9.55
CA THR A 11 7.70 7.35 10.02
C THR A 11 7.75 7.32 11.55
N PRO A 12 8.81 6.78 12.18
CA PRO A 12 8.94 6.79 13.63
C PRO A 12 8.90 8.21 14.21
N HIS A 13 8.27 8.39 15.38
CA HIS A 13 8.27 9.67 16.09
C HIS A 13 9.67 10.19 16.44
N SER A 14 10.65 9.29 16.53
CA SER A 14 12.05 9.64 16.78
C SER A 14 12.81 10.11 15.53
N ALA A 15 12.17 10.13 14.35
CA ALA A 15 12.80 10.63 13.13
C ALA A 15 12.97 12.16 13.21
N GLN A 16 14.18 12.63 12.90
CA GLN A 16 14.50 14.06 12.91
C GLN A 16 13.68 14.83 11.88
N LEU A 17 13.43 14.22 10.71
CA LEU A 17 12.59 14.78 9.66
C LEU A 17 11.33 13.92 9.51
N GLN A 18 10.17 14.54 9.70
CA GLN A 18 8.85 13.91 9.53
C GLN A 18 8.50 13.78 8.04
N SER A 19 9.24 12.91 7.35
CA SER A 19 9.06 12.59 5.93
C SER A 19 9.33 11.10 5.71
N THR A 20 8.81 10.52 4.63
CA THR A 20 9.06 9.11 4.29
C THR A 20 10.56 8.77 4.22
N ILE A 21 11.38 9.64 3.63
CA ILE A 21 12.84 9.42 3.52
C ILE A 21 13.49 9.48 4.91
N GLY A 22 13.14 10.48 5.72
CA GLY A 22 13.63 10.58 7.10
C GLY A 22 13.20 9.41 7.97
N GLY A 23 12.01 8.85 7.71
CA GLY A 23 11.54 7.62 8.35
C GLY A 23 12.38 6.40 7.98
N ILE A 24 12.69 6.22 6.69
CA ILE A 24 13.57 5.14 6.21
C ILE A 24 14.95 5.23 6.87
N GLU A 25 15.55 6.42 6.88
CA GLU A 25 16.85 6.66 7.51
C GLU A 25 16.79 6.36 9.01
N ARG A 26 15.73 6.81 9.69
CA ARG A 26 15.56 6.54 11.11
C ARG A 26 15.37 5.06 11.43
N VAL A 27 14.60 4.33 10.63
CA VAL A 27 14.40 2.88 10.78
C VAL A 27 15.73 2.16 10.63
N ALA A 28 16.57 2.56 9.68
CA ALA A 28 17.91 2.00 9.51
C ALA A 28 18.83 2.29 10.70
N GLU A 29 18.85 3.53 11.21
CA GLU A 29 19.60 3.90 12.42
C GLU A 29 19.19 3.09 13.66
N LEU A 30 17.91 2.73 13.76
CA LEU A 30 17.36 1.91 14.84
C LEU A 30 17.69 0.41 14.71
N GLY A 31 18.34 -0.01 13.61
CA GLY A 31 18.66 -1.42 13.34
C GLY A 31 17.45 -2.26 12.92
N LEU A 32 16.37 -1.62 12.45
CA LEU A 32 15.18 -2.29 11.92
C LEU A 32 15.38 -2.64 10.43
N GLY A 33 14.57 -3.58 9.92
CA GLY A 33 14.73 -4.14 8.58
C GLY A 33 13.69 -3.71 7.55
N CYS A 34 12.56 -3.16 7.99
CA CYS A 34 11.49 -2.74 7.09
C CYS A 34 10.70 -1.53 7.61
N MET A 35 9.91 -0.92 6.72
CA MET A 35 8.97 0.14 7.05
C MET A 35 7.75 0.06 6.12
N GLU A 36 6.55 0.29 6.66
CA GLU A 36 5.33 0.38 5.85
C GLU A 36 5.00 1.83 5.51
N LEU A 37 4.72 2.09 4.23
CA LEU A 37 4.27 3.39 3.72
C LEU A 37 2.77 3.56 3.98
N GLU A 38 2.37 4.54 4.76
CA GLU A 38 0.97 4.77 5.09
C GLU A 38 0.34 5.84 4.17
N PHE A 39 -0.53 5.43 3.24
CA PHE A 39 -1.27 6.38 2.40
C PHE A 39 -2.54 6.93 3.07
N VAL A 40 -2.94 6.39 4.22
CA VAL A 40 -3.99 6.88 5.14
C VAL A 40 -5.26 7.36 4.42
N GLN A 41 -5.37 8.66 4.08
CA GLN A 41 -6.54 9.21 3.40
C GLN A 41 -6.43 9.23 1.87
N ARG A 42 -5.21 9.40 1.34
CA ARG A 42 -4.96 9.54 -0.10
C ARG A 42 -3.50 9.28 -0.45
N VAL A 43 -3.28 8.80 -1.66
CA VAL A 43 -1.94 8.76 -2.25
C VAL A 43 -1.63 10.13 -2.88
N SER A 44 -0.92 11.00 -2.16
CA SER A 44 -0.49 12.33 -2.65
C SER A 44 0.94 12.37 -3.18
N MET A 45 1.72 11.30 -2.97
CA MET A 45 3.08 11.19 -3.45
C MET A 45 3.08 11.07 -4.99
N GLY A 46 3.86 11.94 -5.66
CA GLY A 46 4.09 11.85 -7.10
C GLY A 46 5.28 10.96 -7.44
N GLU A 47 5.38 10.54 -8.70
CA GLU A 47 6.37 9.57 -9.19
C GLU A 47 7.82 9.98 -8.90
N LYS A 48 8.15 11.26 -9.11
CA LYS A 48 9.50 11.80 -8.80
C LYS A 48 9.87 11.61 -7.33
N THR A 49 8.92 11.77 -6.42
CA THR A 49 9.14 11.56 -4.98
C THR A 49 9.22 10.06 -4.67
N ALA A 50 8.38 9.24 -5.30
CA ALA A 50 8.42 7.80 -5.16
C ALA A 50 9.80 7.22 -5.56
N GLY A 51 10.39 7.69 -6.65
CA GLY A 51 11.75 7.31 -7.06
C GLY A 51 12.81 7.64 -5.99
N LYS A 52 12.74 8.82 -5.37
CA LYS A 52 13.65 9.20 -4.26
C LYS A 52 13.45 8.33 -3.02
N VAL A 53 12.22 7.90 -2.75
CA VAL A 53 11.91 6.95 -1.66
C VAL A 53 12.55 5.59 -1.95
N ALA A 54 12.46 5.09 -3.19
CA ALA A 54 13.11 3.85 -3.60
C ALA A 54 14.64 3.93 -3.46
N GLU A 55 15.25 5.04 -3.90
CA GLU A 55 16.69 5.28 -3.74
C GLU A 55 17.12 5.26 -2.27
N ALA A 56 16.32 5.87 -1.37
CA ALA A 56 16.60 5.85 0.06
C ALA A 56 16.48 4.45 0.66
N ALA A 57 15.46 3.68 0.28
CA ALA A 57 15.28 2.30 0.72
C ALA A 57 16.43 1.40 0.26
N VAL A 58 16.87 1.54 -1.00
CA VAL A 58 18.03 0.80 -1.53
C VAL A 58 19.31 1.18 -0.79
N ARG A 59 19.57 2.49 -0.60
CA ARG A 59 20.77 3.00 0.10
C ARG A 59 20.88 2.47 1.53
N THR A 60 19.76 2.37 2.24
CA THR A 60 19.70 1.96 3.65
C THR A 60 19.48 0.46 3.84
N GLY A 61 19.12 -0.26 2.79
CA GLY A 61 18.78 -1.68 2.84
C GLY A 61 17.38 -1.98 3.43
N ILE A 62 16.56 -0.96 3.69
CA ILE A 62 15.21 -1.10 4.26
C ILE A 62 14.24 -1.65 3.22
N LYS A 63 13.47 -2.68 3.62
CA LYS A 63 12.37 -3.20 2.80
C LYS A 63 11.10 -2.40 3.04
N LEU A 64 10.36 -2.15 1.96
CA LEU A 64 9.12 -1.38 2.03
C LEU A 64 7.90 -2.27 1.76
N THR A 65 6.85 -2.04 2.53
CA THR A 65 5.46 -2.37 2.19
C THR A 65 4.67 -1.08 2.11
N ALA A 66 3.43 -1.13 1.66
CA ALA A 66 2.53 0.02 1.70
C ALA A 66 1.16 -0.39 2.25
N HIS A 67 0.45 0.59 2.80
CA HIS A 67 -0.94 0.47 3.20
C HIS A 67 -1.78 1.46 2.38
N ALA A 68 -2.76 0.94 1.63
CA ALA A 68 -3.66 1.75 0.83
C ALA A 68 -4.60 2.61 1.71
N PRO A 69 -5.24 3.64 1.14
CA PRO A 69 -6.18 4.46 1.90
C PRO A 69 -7.35 3.65 2.50
N TYR A 70 -7.77 3.98 3.72
CA TYR A 70 -8.79 3.20 4.46
C TYR A 70 -10.22 3.33 3.91
N TYR A 71 -10.46 4.20 2.93
CA TYR A 71 -11.78 4.44 2.33
C TYR A 71 -12.14 3.46 1.18
N ILE A 72 -11.42 2.34 1.05
CA ILE A 72 -11.73 1.31 0.08
C ILE A 72 -12.95 0.51 0.58
N ASN A 73 -13.98 0.40 -0.26
CA ASN A 73 -15.09 -0.49 -0.05
C ASN A 73 -15.53 -1.13 -1.37
N LEU A 74 -15.01 -2.33 -1.65
CA LEU A 74 -15.37 -3.10 -2.83
C LEU A 74 -16.78 -3.71 -2.75
N ASN A 75 -17.44 -3.67 -1.59
CA ASN A 75 -18.84 -4.08 -1.40
C ASN A 75 -19.80 -2.87 -1.30
N ALA A 76 -19.41 -1.70 -1.83
CA ALA A 76 -20.31 -0.55 -1.85
C ALA A 76 -21.55 -0.82 -2.73
N ARG A 77 -22.70 -0.27 -2.35
CA ARG A 77 -23.95 -0.42 -3.12
C ARG A 77 -23.92 0.42 -4.40
N GLU A 78 -23.28 1.57 -4.32
CA GLU A 78 -23.24 2.51 -5.42
C GLU A 78 -22.02 2.24 -6.32
N PRO A 79 -22.21 1.99 -7.64
CA PRO A 79 -21.13 1.60 -8.55
C PRO A 79 -19.95 2.58 -8.59
N GLU A 80 -20.21 3.88 -8.44
CA GLU A 80 -19.17 4.91 -8.42
C GLU A 80 -18.26 4.79 -7.20
N LYS A 81 -18.77 4.30 -6.05
CA LYS A 81 -17.94 4.06 -4.86
C LYS A 81 -17.08 2.81 -5.02
N VAL A 82 -17.58 1.78 -5.71
CA VAL A 82 -16.79 0.60 -6.07
C VAL A 82 -15.63 1.02 -6.98
N LYS A 83 -15.94 1.74 -8.06
CA LYS A 83 -14.91 2.26 -8.99
C LYS A 83 -13.89 3.14 -8.29
N ALA A 84 -14.33 4.08 -7.45
CA ALA A 84 -13.40 4.92 -6.68
C ALA A 84 -12.54 4.10 -5.70
N SER A 85 -13.04 2.98 -5.19
CA SER A 85 -12.27 2.07 -4.33
C SER A 85 -11.19 1.33 -5.12
N GLN A 86 -11.52 0.85 -6.32
CA GLN A 86 -10.56 0.24 -7.24
C GLN A 86 -9.47 1.24 -7.65
N GLU A 87 -9.84 2.46 -8.04
CA GLU A 87 -8.89 3.53 -8.40
C GLU A 87 -7.94 3.88 -7.25
N ARG A 88 -8.43 3.88 -6.00
CA ARG A 88 -7.58 4.09 -4.81
C ARG A 88 -6.56 2.98 -4.63
N LEU A 89 -6.98 1.72 -4.79
CA LEU A 89 -6.10 0.56 -4.66
C LEU A 89 -5.06 0.53 -5.78
N LEU A 90 -5.48 0.76 -7.03
CA LEU A 90 -4.59 0.88 -8.19
C LEU A 90 -3.55 1.99 -7.99
N LYS A 91 -3.98 3.17 -7.53
CA LYS A 91 -3.06 4.27 -7.25
C LYS A 91 -2.05 3.93 -6.16
N ALA A 92 -2.49 3.24 -5.10
CA ALA A 92 -1.60 2.78 -4.03
C ALA A 92 -0.59 1.73 -4.54
N ALA A 93 -1.04 0.80 -5.37
CA ALA A 93 -0.19 -0.21 -6.01
C ALA A 93 0.86 0.40 -6.95
N ARG A 94 0.45 1.32 -7.83
CA ARG A 94 1.34 2.02 -8.77
C ARG A 94 2.41 2.84 -8.03
N ILE A 95 2.00 3.67 -7.08
CA ILE A 95 2.96 4.48 -6.31
C ILE A 95 3.81 3.61 -5.36
N GLY A 96 3.22 2.59 -4.74
CA GLY A 96 3.96 1.63 -3.91
C GLY A 96 5.05 0.91 -4.70
N ALA A 97 4.75 0.44 -5.90
CA ALA A 97 5.72 -0.21 -6.79
C ALA A 97 6.86 0.75 -7.16
N LEU A 98 6.56 2.02 -7.48
CA LEU A 98 7.57 3.04 -7.76
C LEU A 98 8.45 3.36 -6.54
N CYS A 99 7.92 3.24 -5.33
CA CYS A 99 8.71 3.34 -4.09
C CYS A 99 9.58 2.10 -3.83
N GLY A 100 9.43 1.02 -4.60
CA GLY A 100 10.09 -0.27 -4.35
C GLY A 100 9.42 -1.09 -3.24
N ALA A 101 8.15 -0.82 -2.91
CA ALA A 101 7.39 -1.65 -1.98
C ALA A 101 7.05 -3.01 -2.60
N VAL A 102 7.09 -4.06 -1.79
CA VAL A 102 6.84 -5.44 -2.26
C VAL A 102 5.37 -5.85 -2.18
N SER A 103 4.59 -5.18 -1.33
CA SER A 103 3.16 -5.46 -1.16
C SER A 103 2.38 -4.24 -0.71
N VAL A 104 1.08 -4.25 -1.00
CA VAL A 104 0.09 -3.28 -0.52
C VAL A 104 -0.97 -3.98 0.32
N ALA A 105 -1.03 -3.64 1.61
CA ALA A 105 -2.12 -3.98 2.50
C ALA A 105 -3.30 -3.01 2.31
N PHE A 106 -4.54 -3.47 2.48
CA PHE A 106 -5.72 -2.60 2.39
C PHE A 106 -6.93 -3.17 3.13
N HIS A 107 -7.90 -2.32 3.47
CA HIS A 107 -9.21 -2.77 3.94
C HIS A 107 -10.12 -3.02 2.75
N ALA A 108 -10.58 -4.26 2.57
CA ALA A 108 -11.29 -4.64 1.35
C ALA A 108 -12.72 -4.10 1.25
N ALA A 109 -13.51 -4.20 2.32
CA ALA A 109 -14.92 -3.84 2.31
C ALA A 109 -15.56 -3.74 3.70
N PHE A 110 -16.77 -3.19 3.71
CA PHE A 110 -17.72 -3.31 4.83
C PHE A 110 -18.86 -4.26 4.43
N TYR A 111 -19.45 -4.96 5.41
CA TYR A 111 -20.54 -5.91 5.12
C TYR A 111 -21.83 -5.24 4.61
N MET A 112 -22.12 -3.99 4.99
CA MET A 112 -23.30 -3.26 4.49
C MET A 112 -24.64 -4.01 4.65
N GLY A 113 -24.74 -4.87 5.67
CA GLY A 113 -25.91 -5.72 5.93
C GLY A 113 -25.93 -7.06 5.18
N ASP A 114 -24.94 -7.32 4.32
CA ASP A 114 -24.76 -8.63 3.68
C ASP A 114 -24.13 -9.65 4.64
N SER A 115 -24.31 -10.93 4.32
CA SER A 115 -23.57 -12.02 4.96
C SER A 115 -22.09 -12.01 4.56
N PRO A 116 -21.19 -12.60 5.38
CA PRO A 116 -19.78 -12.74 5.02
C PRO A 116 -19.54 -13.39 3.66
N GLU A 117 -20.33 -14.41 3.31
CA GLU A 117 -20.24 -15.14 2.05
C GLU A 117 -20.63 -14.25 0.85
N GLN A 118 -21.71 -13.49 0.98
CA GLN A 118 -22.14 -12.54 -0.06
C GLN A 118 -21.11 -11.44 -0.27
N THR A 119 -20.59 -10.85 0.82
CA THR A 119 -19.55 -9.82 0.74
C THR A 119 -18.27 -10.38 0.12
N TYR A 120 -17.86 -11.59 0.48
CA TYR A 120 -16.68 -12.22 -0.09
C TYR A 120 -16.77 -12.36 -1.61
N GLU A 121 -17.89 -12.87 -2.15
CA GLU A 121 -18.06 -13.06 -3.59
C GLU A 121 -18.04 -11.72 -4.35
N VAL A 122 -18.66 -10.67 -3.80
CA VAL A 122 -18.62 -9.32 -4.40
C VAL A 122 -17.21 -8.74 -4.38
N VAL A 123 -16.52 -8.81 -3.23
CA VAL A 123 -15.14 -8.34 -3.08
C VAL A 123 -14.20 -9.07 -4.03
N LYS A 124 -14.30 -10.39 -4.11
CA LYS A 124 -13.46 -11.23 -4.97
C LYS A 124 -13.56 -10.82 -6.44
N ARG A 125 -14.79 -10.58 -6.93
CA ARG A 125 -15.02 -10.13 -8.31
C ARG A 125 -14.37 -8.77 -8.58
N HIS A 126 -14.63 -7.77 -7.74
CA HIS A 126 -14.08 -6.42 -7.96
C HIS A 126 -12.58 -6.33 -7.71
N LEU A 127 -12.02 -7.20 -6.85
CA LEU A 127 -10.58 -7.34 -6.67
C LEU A 127 -9.93 -7.98 -7.89
N ALA A 128 -10.56 -8.97 -8.52
CA ALA A 128 -10.04 -9.58 -9.75
C ALA A 128 -9.86 -8.54 -10.87
N GLU A 129 -10.81 -7.62 -11.04
CA GLU A 129 -10.71 -6.50 -11.98
C GLU A 129 -9.48 -5.61 -11.71
N VAL A 130 -9.17 -5.34 -10.44
CA VAL A 130 -7.95 -4.59 -10.05
C VAL A 130 -6.69 -5.36 -10.38
N LEU A 131 -6.68 -6.68 -10.13
CA LEU A 131 -5.52 -7.53 -10.42
C LEU A 131 -5.27 -7.65 -11.92
N GLU A 132 -6.31 -7.77 -12.73
CA GLU A 132 -6.22 -7.78 -14.20
C GLU A 132 -5.63 -6.47 -14.74
N GLU A 133 -6.04 -5.32 -14.19
CA GLU A 133 -5.48 -4.02 -14.59
C GLU A 133 -4.00 -3.89 -14.20
N LEU A 134 -3.60 -4.37 -13.00
CA LEU A 134 -2.19 -4.39 -12.60
C LEU A 134 -1.35 -5.33 -13.45
N ASP A 135 -1.87 -6.51 -13.83
CA ASP A 135 -1.18 -7.46 -14.71
C ASP A 135 -0.98 -6.87 -16.11
N ALA A 136 -2.01 -6.22 -16.67
CA ALA A 136 -1.92 -5.51 -17.95
C ALA A 136 -0.89 -4.37 -17.94
N GLU A 137 -0.64 -3.77 -16.77
CA GLU A 137 0.41 -2.76 -16.56
C GLU A 137 1.81 -3.35 -16.32
N GLY A 138 1.94 -4.67 -16.17
CA GLY A 138 3.18 -5.32 -15.73
C GLY A 138 3.56 -4.97 -14.29
N ASN A 139 2.59 -4.55 -13.46
CA ASN A 139 2.80 -4.23 -12.07
C ASN A 139 2.62 -5.49 -11.20
N HIS A 140 3.75 -6.05 -10.77
CA HIS A 140 3.77 -7.31 -10.01
C HIS A 140 3.79 -7.11 -8.48
N ILE A 141 3.42 -5.94 -7.96
CA ILE A 141 3.31 -5.71 -6.52
C ILE A 141 2.23 -6.62 -5.92
N TRP A 142 2.48 -7.20 -4.75
CA TRP A 142 1.51 -8.08 -4.10
C TRP A 142 0.37 -7.30 -3.44
N ILE A 143 -0.86 -7.55 -3.87
CA ILE A 143 -2.06 -7.00 -3.24
C ILE A 143 -2.52 -7.93 -2.11
N ARG A 144 -2.68 -7.38 -0.90
CA ARG A 144 -3.00 -8.14 0.31
C ARG A 144 -4.20 -7.54 1.05
N PRO A 145 -5.41 -8.14 0.92
CA PRO A 145 -6.59 -7.71 1.66
C PRO A 145 -6.51 -8.01 3.16
#